data_AF-A0A1F9V483-F1
#
_entry.id   AF-A0A1F9V483-F1
#
_cell.length_a   1.000
_cell.length_b   1.000
_cell.length_c   1.000
_cell.angle_alpha   90.00
_cell.angle_beta   90.00
_cell.angle_gamma   90.00
#
_symmetry.space_group_name_H-M   'P 1'
#
loop_
_entity.id
_entity.type
_entity.pdbx_description
1 polymer ?
#
loop_
_entity_poly.entity_id
_entity_poly.type
_entity_poly.pdbx_seq_one_letter_code
_entity_poly.pdbx_strand_id
1 'polypeptide(L)'
;MLALGGTLLLVGLWQKRLENERDRENLGRMKDAKARGRDKAIAQHPQIREDLCLGCGSCVAACPEHGVLGLVGGVSKVIHASKCVGHGKCAEACPVGAITVGLGDVSKRPDIPVLSDRLESSVAGLYIAGELGGIALVRNAVEQGVRAMDDVARRLREEPAAKLPGVRDVLVVGVGPAGLSATFRAVELGLDCETVSLSDVGGTVLKYPRRKLTLLQEVAIPLHGRLKEGEYLKEDLLAIWTGVIDKRGVKTRAGAGLLSVERGAGLLETRTTVGDFRSRFVILAMGRRGSPRKLGVPGEDSERVLYELADAAAFTGQRVLVVGGGDSAVEAALVLAAQPGNQVALSYRKPEFVRLKSRNEERLRAAAAEGRLKLLLSSEVRAIEKDSALLTSSESGRSREIRQSADWVFVFAGGEPPFPLLQKIGVRFGKAPVPEAAP
;
A
#
# COMPACT_ATOMS: atom_id res chain seq x y z
N MET A 1 -6.92 -55.18 -21.71
CA MET A 1 -5.73 -54.36 -21.38
C MET A 1 -5.33 -53.39 -22.50
N LEU A 2 -5.28 -53.80 -23.77
CA LEU A 2 -4.85 -52.92 -24.90
C LEU A 2 -5.74 -51.68 -25.12
N ALA A 3 -7.08 -51.80 -25.00
CA ALA A 3 -8.00 -50.66 -25.14
C ALA A 3 -7.85 -49.60 -24.01
N LEU A 4 -7.51 -50.03 -22.79
CA LEU A 4 -7.21 -49.12 -21.68
C LEU A 4 -5.89 -48.35 -21.92
N GLY A 5 -4.87 -49.01 -22.47
CA GLY A 5 -3.59 -48.38 -22.80
C GLY A 5 -3.71 -47.29 -23.88
N GLY A 6 -4.48 -47.56 -24.95
CA GLY A 6 -4.75 -46.56 -25.99
C GLY A 6 -5.53 -45.35 -25.50
N THR A 7 -6.51 -45.57 -24.62
CA THR A 7 -7.30 -44.48 -24.02
C THR A 7 -6.44 -43.62 -23.09
N LEU A 8 -5.59 -44.22 -22.25
CA LEU A 8 -4.67 -43.50 -21.37
C LEU A 8 -3.63 -42.68 -22.16
N LEU A 9 -3.13 -43.22 -23.29
CA LEU A 9 -2.19 -42.52 -24.16
C LEU A 9 -2.85 -41.29 -24.84
N LEU A 10 -4.08 -41.44 -25.33
CA LEU A 10 -4.84 -40.34 -25.92
C LEU A 10 -5.17 -39.25 -24.88
N VAL A 11 -5.56 -39.64 -23.66
CA VAL A 11 -5.77 -38.70 -22.56
C VAL A 11 -4.47 -37.98 -22.20
N GLY A 12 -3.34 -38.68 -22.13
CA GLY A 12 -2.03 -38.08 -21.85
C GLY A 12 -1.58 -37.12 -22.96
N LEU A 13 -1.77 -37.46 -24.23
CA LEU A 13 -1.48 -36.57 -25.36
C LEU A 13 -2.39 -35.34 -25.36
N TRP A 14 -3.67 -35.51 -25.04
CA TRP A 14 -4.63 -34.42 -24.92
C TRP A 14 -4.28 -33.49 -23.75
N GLN A 15 -3.96 -34.03 -22.58
CA GLN A 15 -3.44 -33.26 -21.45
C GLN A 15 -2.16 -32.50 -21.82
N LYS A 16 -1.22 -33.16 -22.51
CA LYS A 16 0.03 -32.51 -22.93
C LYS A 16 -0.21 -31.37 -23.91
N ARG A 17 -1.18 -31.52 -24.82
CA ARG A 17 -1.58 -30.47 -25.74
C ARG A 17 -2.18 -29.28 -25.00
N LEU A 18 -3.07 -29.50 -24.04
CA LEU A 18 -3.66 -28.44 -23.20
C LEU A 18 -2.58 -27.72 -22.37
N GLU A 19 -1.63 -28.45 -21.80
CA GLU A 19 -0.47 -27.87 -21.12
C GLU A 19 0.32 -26.95 -22.06
N ASN A 20 0.66 -27.43 -23.26
CA ASN A 20 1.42 -26.65 -24.24
C ASN A 20 0.67 -25.39 -24.70
N GLU A 21 -0.65 -25.47 -24.89
CA GLU A 21 -1.49 -24.33 -25.25
C GLU A 21 -1.52 -23.29 -24.11
N ARG A 22 -1.71 -23.73 -22.87
CA ARG A 22 -1.66 -22.88 -21.67
C ARG A 22 -0.29 -22.25 -21.45
N ASP A 23 0.79 -23.01 -21.62
CA ASP A 23 2.15 -22.52 -21.52
C ASP A 23 2.41 -21.44 -22.58
N ARG A 24 1.95 -21.67 -23.82
CA ARG A 24 2.07 -20.68 -24.90
C ARG A 24 1.32 -19.38 -24.56
N GLU A 25 0.12 -19.49 -24.01
CA GLU A 25 -0.66 -18.32 -23.55
C GLU A 25 0.08 -17.56 -22.42
N ASN A 26 0.51 -18.28 -21.38
CA ASN A 26 1.21 -17.69 -20.24
C ASN A 26 2.54 -17.06 -20.65
N LEU A 27 3.31 -17.70 -21.54
CA LEU A 27 4.52 -17.12 -22.14
C LEU A 27 4.22 -15.86 -22.95
N GLY A 28 3.10 -15.86 -23.70
CA GLY A 28 2.61 -14.66 -24.39
C GLY A 28 2.32 -13.52 -23.43
N ARG A 29 1.61 -13.80 -22.33
CA ARG A 29 1.31 -12.82 -21.27
C ARG A 29 2.56 -12.31 -20.57
N MET A 30 3.54 -13.17 -20.31
CA MET A 30 4.84 -12.77 -19.77
C MET A 30 5.59 -11.81 -20.70
N LYS A 31 5.58 -12.11 -22.01
CA LYS A 31 6.20 -11.24 -23.02
C LYS A 31 5.51 -9.87 -23.09
N ASP A 32 4.18 -9.82 -23.08
CA ASP A 32 3.42 -8.56 -23.05
C ASP A 32 3.68 -7.76 -21.77
N ALA A 33 3.66 -8.43 -20.60
CA ALA A 33 3.98 -7.81 -19.33
C ALA A 33 5.39 -7.21 -19.36
N LYS A 34 6.38 -7.94 -19.88
CA LYS A 34 7.75 -7.44 -20.01
C LYS A 34 7.88 -6.27 -20.97
N ALA A 35 7.23 -6.31 -22.13
CA ALA A 35 7.22 -5.23 -23.10
C ALA A 35 6.64 -3.92 -22.51
N ARG A 36 5.65 -4.03 -21.63
CA ARG A 36 5.01 -2.91 -20.92
C ARG A 36 5.70 -2.53 -19.60
N GLY A 37 6.82 -3.17 -19.25
CA GLY A 37 7.51 -2.96 -17.97
C GLY A 37 6.70 -3.35 -16.73
N ARG A 38 5.73 -4.25 -16.91
CA ARG A 38 4.77 -4.76 -15.91
C ARG A 38 5.22 -6.10 -15.30
N ASP A 39 6.31 -6.66 -15.79
CA ASP A 39 6.99 -7.89 -15.32
C ASP A 39 7.69 -7.70 -13.97
N LYS A 40 8.01 -6.47 -13.59
CA LYS A 40 8.67 -6.13 -12.33
C LYS A 40 7.64 -5.66 -11.30
N ALA A 41 7.64 -6.28 -10.13
CA ALA A 41 6.80 -5.84 -9.02
C ALA A 41 7.31 -4.52 -8.43
N ILE A 42 6.40 -3.57 -8.21
CA ILE A 42 6.66 -2.31 -7.49
C ILE A 42 6.45 -2.51 -5.97
N ALA A 43 5.82 -3.60 -5.56
CA ALA A 43 5.53 -3.97 -4.17
C ALA A 43 5.93 -5.44 -3.88
N GLN A 44 5.39 -6.02 -2.80
CA GLN A 44 5.54 -7.46 -2.53
C GLN A 44 5.05 -8.30 -3.71
N HIS A 45 5.79 -9.35 -4.03
CA HIS A 45 5.38 -10.32 -5.03
C HIS A 45 5.77 -11.74 -4.63
N PRO A 46 5.15 -12.77 -5.25
CA PRO A 46 5.47 -14.15 -4.95
C PRO A 46 6.89 -14.46 -5.45
N GLN A 47 7.75 -14.91 -4.54
CA GLN A 47 9.02 -15.54 -4.84
C GLN A 47 8.81 -17.04 -4.81
N ILE A 48 9.16 -17.71 -5.91
CA ILE A 48 8.83 -19.12 -6.13
C ILE A 48 10.13 -19.91 -6.20
N ARG A 49 10.25 -20.88 -5.31
CA ARG A 49 11.27 -21.92 -5.35
C ARG A 49 10.85 -23.00 -6.33
N GLU A 50 11.35 -22.90 -7.55
CA GLU A 50 10.98 -23.80 -8.64
C GLU A 50 11.40 -25.25 -8.37
N ASP A 51 12.48 -25.45 -7.62
CA ASP A 51 12.97 -26.75 -7.15
C ASP A 51 11.98 -27.48 -6.24
N LEU A 52 11.14 -26.74 -5.50
CA LEU A 52 10.09 -27.30 -4.64
C LEU A 52 8.72 -27.36 -5.31
N CYS A 53 8.54 -26.71 -6.46
CA CYS A 53 7.21 -26.49 -7.03
C CYS A 53 6.65 -27.76 -7.67
N LEU A 54 5.54 -28.28 -7.15
CA LEU A 54 4.84 -29.44 -7.71
C LEU A 54 4.04 -29.16 -9.00
N GLY A 55 3.88 -27.90 -9.39
CA GLY A 55 3.10 -27.55 -10.59
C GLY A 55 1.58 -27.70 -10.46
N CYS A 56 1.06 -27.95 -9.25
CA CYS A 56 -0.36 -28.22 -9.02
C CYS A 56 -1.30 -27.04 -9.35
N GLY A 57 -0.79 -25.82 -9.40
CA GLY A 57 -1.57 -24.63 -9.74
C GLY A 57 -2.47 -24.07 -8.63
N SER A 58 -2.46 -24.61 -7.41
CA SER A 58 -3.26 -24.11 -6.28
C SER A 58 -3.01 -22.62 -6.00
N CYS A 59 -1.76 -22.18 -6.13
CA CYS A 59 -1.38 -20.77 -5.98
C CYS A 59 -1.97 -19.85 -7.07
N VAL A 60 -2.12 -20.37 -8.31
CA VAL A 60 -2.71 -19.65 -9.44
C VAL A 60 -4.21 -19.47 -9.20
N ALA A 61 -4.89 -20.54 -8.77
CA ALA A 61 -6.32 -20.52 -8.47
C ALA A 61 -6.65 -19.65 -7.25
N ALA A 62 -5.78 -19.65 -6.22
CA ALA A 62 -6.00 -18.89 -4.99
C ALA A 62 -5.78 -17.37 -5.13
N CYS A 63 -5.21 -16.89 -6.25
CA CYS A 63 -4.91 -15.47 -6.43
C CYS A 63 -6.15 -14.68 -6.91
N PRO A 64 -6.72 -13.77 -6.08
CA PRO A 64 -7.91 -13.01 -6.41
C PRO A 64 -7.67 -11.91 -7.45
N GLU A 65 -6.42 -11.50 -7.66
CA GLU A 65 -6.09 -10.48 -8.68
C GLU A 65 -6.07 -11.07 -10.10
N HIS A 66 -5.98 -12.40 -10.21
CA HIS A 66 -5.89 -13.19 -11.44
C HIS A 66 -4.73 -12.81 -12.39
N GLY A 67 -4.08 -13.82 -12.99
CA GLY A 67 -2.99 -13.58 -13.96
C GLY A 67 -1.71 -12.99 -13.37
N VAL A 68 -1.59 -12.90 -12.04
CA VAL A 68 -0.31 -12.64 -11.35
C VAL A 68 0.62 -13.84 -11.50
N LEU A 69 0.07 -15.04 -11.31
CA LEU A 69 0.76 -16.33 -11.38
C LEU A 69 0.18 -17.15 -12.54
N GLY A 70 1.00 -18.06 -13.07
CA GLY A 70 0.62 -19.02 -14.10
C GLY A 70 1.58 -20.19 -14.13
N LEU A 71 1.13 -21.33 -14.65
CA LEU A 71 1.99 -22.49 -14.86
C LEU A 71 2.70 -22.35 -16.22
N VAL A 72 4.01 -22.56 -16.21
CA VAL A 72 4.87 -22.59 -17.40
C VAL A 72 5.87 -23.71 -17.22
N GLY A 73 5.90 -24.67 -18.14
CA GLY A 73 6.81 -25.81 -18.08
C GLY A 73 6.60 -26.68 -16.83
N GLY A 74 5.36 -26.79 -16.36
CA GLY A 74 5.02 -27.58 -15.17
C GLY A 74 5.36 -26.92 -13.83
N VAL A 75 5.85 -25.68 -13.81
CA VAL A 75 6.11 -24.94 -12.56
C VAL A 75 5.37 -23.61 -12.54
N SER A 76 5.05 -23.13 -11.32
CA SER A 76 4.43 -21.82 -11.15
C SER A 76 5.46 -20.72 -11.42
N LYS A 77 5.07 -19.74 -12.23
CA LYS A 77 5.85 -18.54 -12.55
C LYS A 77 5.04 -17.28 -12.27
N VAL A 78 5.73 -16.19 -11.98
CA VAL A 78 5.13 -14.85 -11.96
C VAL A 78 4.95 -14.38 -13.40
N ILE A 79 3.70 -14.17 -13.80
CA ILE A 79 3.33 -13.76 -15.15
C ILE A 79 3.24 -12.24 -15.24
N HIS A 80 2.59 -11.61 -14.25
CA HIS A 80 2.30 -10.17 -14.28
C HIS A 80 2.48 -9.56 -12.88
N ALA A 81 3.74 -9.37 -12.50
CA ALA A 81 4.13 -8.99 -11.14
C ALA A 81 3.49 -7.69 -10.64
N SER A 82 3.26 -6.71 -11.53
CA SER A 82 2.60 -5.45 -11.20
C SER A 82 1.12 -5.57 -10.79
N LYS A 83 0.46 -6.70 -11.08
CA LYS A 83 -0.89 -6.98 -10.57
C LYS A 83 -0.88 -7.52 -9.13
N CYS A 84 0.27 -7.94 -8.63
CA CYS A 84 0.35 -8.47 -7.28
C CYS A 84 0.13 -7.36 -6.25
N VAL A 85 -0.78 -7.60 -5.30
CA VAL A 85 -1.03 -6.71 -4.17
C VAL A 85 -0.39 -7.20 -2.86
N GLY A 86 0.34 -8.33 -2.90
CA GLY A 86 1.04 -8.85 -1.71
C GLY A 86 0.14 -9.53 -0.67
N HIS A 87 -1.04 -10.03 -1.05
CA HIS A 87 -2.03 -10.62 -0.14
C HIS A 87 -1.65 -12.02 0.42
N GLY A 88 -0.58 -12.67 -0.03
CA GLY A 88 -0.11 -13.91 0.61
C GLY A 88 -0.89 -15.21 0.30
N LYS A 89 -2.15 -15.16 -0.18
CA LYS A 89 -2.96 -16.40 -0.46
C LYS A 89 -2.25 -17.44 -1.33
N CYS A 90 -1.36 -17.03 -2.24
CA CYS A 90 -0.57 -17.97 -3.04
C CYS A 90 0.45 -18.77 -2.21
N ALA A 91 1.04 -18.16 -1.18
CA ALA A 91 1.91 -18.82 -0.22
C ALA A 91 1.09 -19.72 0.71
N GLU A 92 -0.04 -19.24 1.22
CA GLU A 92 -0.96 -20.02 2.08
C GLU A 92 -1.50 -21.27 1.36
N ALA A 93 -1.83 -21.15 0.08
CA ALA A 93 -2.36 -22.26 -0.72
C ALA A 93 -1.28 -23.22 -1.23
N CYS A 94 0.01 -22.95 -1.01
CA CYS A 94 1.08 -23.79 -1.52
C CYS A 94 1.28 -25.01 -0.61
N PRO A 95 0.97 -26.24 -1.06
CA PRO A 95 1.03 -27.43 -0.20
C PRO A 95 2.45 -27.82 0.22
N VAL A 96 3.45 -27.30 -0.48
CA VAL A 96 4.88 -27.61 -0.29
C VAL A 96 5.69 -26.40 0.17
N GLY A 97 5.04 -25.27 0.47
CA GLY A 97 5.72 -24.06 0.92
C GLY A 97 6.72 -23.47 -0.10
N ALA A 98 6.56 -23.77 -1.39
CA ALA A 98 7.45 -23.30 -2.46
C ALA A 98 7.32 -21.79 -2.74
N ILE A 99 6.36 -21.10 -2.12
CA ILE A 99 6.08 -19.68 -2.39
C ILE A 99 6.19 -18.88 -1.10
N THR A 100 6.96 -17.81 -1.14
CA THR A 100 6.96 -16.75 -0.12
C THR A 100 6.51 -15.45 -0.77
N VAL A 101 5.79 -14.60 -0.04
CA VAL A 101 5.44 -13.25 -0.50
C VAL A 101 6.37 -12.26 0.17
N GLY A 102 7.48 -11.98 -0.51
CA GLY A 102 8.52 -11.08 -0.06
C GLY A 102 8.47 -9.74 -0.78
N LEU A 103 9.19 -8.75 -0.23
CA LEU A 103 9.68 -7.65 -1.06
C LEU A 103 10.66 -8.26 -2.08
N GLY A 104 10.64 -7.78 -3.32
CA GLY A 104 11.51 -8.29 -4.37
C GLY A 104 13.00 -8.04 -4.12
N ASP A 105 13.81 -7.99 -5.18
CA ASP A 105 15.18 -7.47 -5.08
C ASP A 105 15.16 -5.98 -4.63
N VAL A 106 15.17 -5.77 -3.31
CA VAL A 106 15.22 -4.45 -2.66
C VAL A 106 16.58 -3.77 -2.84
N SER A 107 17.60 -4.49 -3.33
CA SER A 107 18.94 -3.90 -3.55
C SER A 107 18.92 -2.75 -4.55
N LYS A 108 17.88 -2.66 -5.39
CA LYS A 108 17.65 -1.59 -6.38
C LYS A 108 16.56 -0.60 -5.97
N ARG A 109 16.05 -0.69 -4.73
CA ARG A 109 14.95 0.14 -4.22
C ARG A 109 15.48 1.16 -3.20
N PRO A 110 15.86 2.38 -3.65
CA PRO A 110 16.32 3.43 -2.75
C PRO A 110 15.21 3.98 -1.85
N ASP A 111 13.95 3.60 -2.11
CA ASP A 111 12.76 4.07 -1.39
C ASP A 111 12.29 3.12 -0.29
N ILE A 112 13.05 2.07 0.04
CA ILE A 112 12.72 1.09 1.07
C ILE A 112 13.77 1.13 2.19
N PRO A 113 13.36 1.30 3.47
CA PRO A 113 14.28 1.27 4.59
C PRO A 113 14.85 -0.14 4.79
N VAL A 114 16.10 -0.22 5.27
CA VAL A 114 16.73 -1.48 5.63
C VAL A 114 16.24 -1.89 7.01
N LEU A 115 15.57 -3.05 7.06
CA LEU A 115 15.02 -3.61 8.29
C LEU A 115 15.56 -5.01 8.53
N SER A 116 15.71 -5.39 9.81
CA SER A 116 15.90 -6.78 10.21
C SER A 116 14.63 -7.62 9.97
N ASP A 117 14.73 -8.94 10.10
CA ASP A 117 13.57 -9.84 10.04
C ASP A 117 12.51 -9.55 11.14
N ARG A 118 12.94 -8.83 12.19
CA ARG A 118 12.10 -8.36 13.30
C ARG A 118 11.55 -6.95 13.09
N LEU A 119 11.76 -6.35 11.91
CA LEU A 119 11.32 -5.00 11.54
C LEU A 119 12.09 -3.85 12.22
N GLU A 120 13.20 -4.16 12.89
CA GLU A 120 14.08 -3.14 13.48
C GLU A 120 14.88 -2.45 12.36
N SER A 121 14.97 -1.12 12.41
CA SER A 121 15.74 -0.33 11.45
C SER A 121 17.24 -0.34 11.76
N SER A 122 18.03 0.39 10.97
CA SER A 122 19.44 0.61 11.27
C SER A 122 19.72 1.45 12.53
N VAL A 123 18.68 1.98 13.18
CA VAL A 123 18.78 2.66 14.46
C VAL A 123 18.29 1.71 15.55
N ALA A 124 19.18 1.34 16.47
CA ALA A 124 18.85 0.39 17.54
C ALA A 124 17.67 0.88 18.40
N GLY A 125 16.69 0.02 18.60
CA GLY A 125 15.43 0.27 19.31
C GLY A 125 14.34 0.95 18.48
N LEU A 126 14.63 1.33 17.23
CA LEU A 126 13.68 1.96 16.31
C LEU A 126 13.16 0.94 15.29
N TYR A 127 11.87 0.64 15.35
CA TYR A 127 11.17 -0.28 14.45
C TYR A 127 10.37 0.50 13.40
N ILE A 128 10.17 -0.10 12.22
CA ILE A 128 9.33 0.44 11.15
C ILE A 128 8.26 -0.60 10.78
N ALA A 129 6.99 -0.20 10.83
CA ALA A 129 5.85 -1.07 10.55
C ALA A 129 4.85 -0.43 9.58
N GLY A 130 4.13 -1.28 8.86
CA GLY A 130 3.11 -0.90 7.88
C GLY A 130 3.71 -0.41 6.56
N GLU A 131 2.97 0.49 5.90
CA GLU A 131 3.31 0.97 4.56
C GLU A 131 4.71 1.60 4.50
N LEU A 132 5.20 2.18 5.60
CA LEU A 132 6.53 2.79 5.70
C LEU A 132 7.66 1.82 5.36
N GLY A 133 7.50 0.52 5.66
CA GLY A 133 8.44 -0.55 5.29
C GLY A 133 8.30 -1.05 3.85
N GLY A 134 7.47 -0.40 3.02
CA GLY A 134 7.25 -0.78 1.61
C GLY A 134 6.11 -1.75 1.35
N ILE A 135 5.34 -2.09 2.39
CA ILE A 135 4.31 -3.14 2.32
C ILE A 135 2.93 -2.51 2.56
N ALA A 136 2.14 -2.42 1.50
CA ALA A 136 0.85 -1.72 1.50
C ALA A 136 -0.33 -2.69 1.50
N LEU A 137 -0.82 -3.09 2.68
CA LEU A 137 -2.13 -3.71 2.91
C LEU A 137 -2.50 -3.55 4.40
N VAL A 138 -3.78 -3.40 4.71
CA VAL A 138 -4.24 -3.27 6.11
C VAL A 138 -3.86 -4.51 6.92
N ARG A 139 -4.08 -5.73 6.39
CA ARG A 139 -3.66 -7.00 7.03
C ARG A 139 -2.18 -7.00 7.39
N ASN A 140 -1.32 -6.70 6.41
CA ASN A 140 0.13 -6.71 6.62
C ASN A 140 0.57 -5.62 7.61
N ALA A 141 -0.08 -4.45 7.58
CA ALA A 141 0.17 -3.39 8.55
C ALA A 141 -0.18 -3.85 9.98
N VAL A 142 -1.34 -4.47 10.17
CA VAL A 142 -1.76 -5.03 11.46
C VAL A 142 -0.75 -6.08 11.96
N GLU A 143 -0.39 -7.06 11.11
CA GLU A 143 0.57 -8.12 11.45
C GLU A 143 1.96 -7.57 11.80
N GLN A 144 2.44 -6.59 11.04
CA GLN A 144 3.73 -5.94 11.31
C GLN A 144 3.72 -5.15 12.62
N GLY A 145 2.62 -4.45 12.91
CA GLY A 145 2.46 -3.75 14.19
C GLY A 145 2.54 -4.71 15.38
N VAL A 146 1.85 -5.84 15.30
CA VAL A 146 1.90 -6.90 16.32
C VAL A 146 3.30 -7.48 16.45
N ARG A 147 3.94 -7.86 15.34
CA ARG A 147 5.30 -8.45 15.33
C ARG A 147 6.36 -7.52 15.91
N ALA A 148 6.31 -6.23 15.56
CA ALA A 148 7.23 -5.24 16.11
C ALA A 148 7.06 -5.11 17.63
N MET A 149 5.81 -5.08 18.11
CA MET A 149 5.54 -5.01 19.55
C MET A 149 5.93 -6.28 20.30
N ASP A 150 5.73 -7.46 19.71
CA ASP A 150 6.16 -8.74 20.30
C ASP A 150 7.69 -8.80 20.47
N ASP A 151 8.44 -8.27 19.50
CA ASP A 151 9.90 -8.20 19.61
C ASP A 151 10.36 -7.17 20.66
N VAL A 152 9.73 -6.00 20.72
CA VAL A 152 9.94 -5.02 21.80
C VAL A 152 9.72 -5.66 23.18
N ALA A 153 8.60 -6.37 23.35
CA ALA A 153 8.27 -7.05 24.60
C ALA A 153 9.29 -8.14 24.96
N ARG A 154 9.79 -8.87 23.95
CA ARG A 154 10.86 -9.86 24.12
C ARG A 154 12.14 -9.19 24.64
N ARG A 155 12.59 -8.12 24.00
CA ARG A 155 13.80 -7.39 24.42
C ARG A 155 13.69 -6.81 25.82
N LEU A 156 12.52 -6.26 26.18
CA LEU A 156 12.28 -5.77 27.54
C LEU A 156 12.35 -6.87 28.61
N ARG A 157 12.03 -8.13 28.26
CA ARG A 157 12.17 -9.29 29.15
C ARG A 157 13.61 -9.80 29.23
N GLU A 158 14.34 -9.80 28.12
CA GLU A 158 15.72 -10.28 28.04
C GLU A 158 16.72 -9.28 28.62
N GLU A 159 16.45 -7.99 28.48
CA GLU A 159 17.25 -6.88 28.99
C GLU A 159 16.42 -6.02 29.97
N PRO A 160 16.07 -6.53 31.16
CA PRO A 160 15.36 -5.74 32.16
C PRO A 160 16.21 -4.53 32.54
N ALA A 161 15.62 -3.35 32.57
CA ALA A 161 16.27 -2.21 33.21
C ALA A 161 15.29 -1.47 34.11
N ALA A 162 15.79 -0.66 35.04
CA ALA A 162 14.96 0.08 35.98
C ALA A 162 13.96 1.00 35.27
N LYS A 163 12.73 1.09 35.79
CA LYS A 163 11.76 2.08 35.31
C LYS A 163 12.28 3.48 35.66
N LEU A 164 12.47 4.30 34.64
CA LEU A 164 12.91 5.68 34.78
C LEU A 164 11.68 6.60 34.74
N PRO A 165 11.56 7.61 35.62
CA PRO A 165 10.48 8.59 35.57
C PRO A 165 10.41 9.27 34.20
N GLY A 166 9.21 9.36 33.62
CA GLY A 166 8.99 10.02 32.33
C GLY A 166 9.52 9.25 31.11
N VAL A 167 10.00 8.01 31.27
CA VAL A 167 10.45 7.15 30.18
C VAL A 167 9.45 6.02 29.96
N ARG A 168 8.93 5.91 28.74
CA ARG A 168 8.01 4.83 28.32
C ARG A 168 8.77 3.57 27.93
N ASP A 169 8.11 2.43 28.00
CA ASP A 169 8.62 1.20 27.41
C ASP A 169 8.71 1.37 25.88
N VAL A 170 7.65 1.91 25.28
CA VAL A 170 7.56 2.11 23.83
C VAL A 170 6.72 3.33 23.47
N LEU A 171 7.18 4.07 22.46
CA LEU A 171 6.40 5.11 21.79
C LEU A 171 5.99 4.63 20.40
N VAL A 172 4.71 4.72 20.08
CA VAL A 172 4.20 4.40 18.74
C VAL A 172 3.89 5.69 18.00
N VAL A 173 4.44 5.85 16.80
CA VAL A 173 4.24 7.04 15.95
C VAL A 173 3.37 6.68 14.75
N GLY A 174 2.10 7.04 14.81
CA GLY A 174 1.08 6.77 13.79
C GLY A 174 -0.12 6.03 14.37
N VAL A 175 -1.33 6.49 14.04
CA VAL A 175 -2.59 5.88 14.48
C VAL A 175 -3.34 5.17 13.34
N GLY A 176 -2.58 4.68 12.35
CA GLY A 176 -3.08 3.80 11.30
C GLY A 176 -3.13 2.33 11.74
N PRO A 177 -3.48 1.39 10.85
CA PRO A 177 -3.63 -0.03 11.19
C PRO A 177 -2.42 -0.65 11.89
N ALA A 178 -1.20 -0.33 11.44
CA ALA A 178 0.03 -0.82 12.07
C ALA A 178 0.24 -0.27 13.48
N GLY A 179 0.12 1.05 13.65
CA GLY A 179 0.34 1.68 14.94
C GLY A 179 -0.73 1.30 15.95
N LEU A 180 -2.01 1.27 15.55
CA LEU A 180 -3.10 0.81 16.40
C LEU A 180 -2.89 -0.64 16.86
N SER A 181 -2.49 -1.53 15.95
CA SER A 181 -2.27 -2.94 16.31
C SER A 181 -1.06 -3.12 17.22
N ALA A 182 0.02 -2.36 16.99
CA ALA A 182 1.16 -2.32 17.91
C ALA A 182 0.73 -1.83 19.30
N THR A 183 -0.10 -0.80 19.36
CA THR A 183 -0.60 -0.20 20.61
C THR A 183 -1.52 -1.16 21.36
N PHE A 184 -2.48 -1.77 20.68
CA PHE A 184 -3.39 -2.75 21.28
C PHE A 184 -2.61 -3.96 21.77
N ARG A 185 -1.59 -4.41 21.02
CA ARG A 185 -0.70 -5.47 21.45
C ARG A 185 0.12 -5.10 22.68
N ALA A 186 0.58 -3.85 22.79
CA ALA A 186 1.29 -3.35 23.97
C ALA A 186 0.41 -3.44 25.22
N VAL A 187 -0.87 -3.10 25.09
CA VAL A 187 -1.86 -3.20 26.15
C VAL A 187 -2.11 -4.66 26.56
N GLU A 188 -2.23 -5.59 25.61
CA GLU A 188 -2.32 -7.04 25.93
C GLU A 188 -1.11 -7.55 26.71
N LEU A 189 0.07 -6.98 26.44
CA LEU A 189 1.34 -7.36 27.06
C LEU A 189 1.66 -6.55 28.33
N GLY A 190 0.80 -5.61 28.73
CA GLY A 190 0.98 -4.78 29.93
C GLY A 190 2.15 -3.78 29.86
N LEU A 191 2.55 -3.34 28.66
CA LEU A 191 3.65 -2.39 28.46
C LEU A 191 3.19 -0.93 28.62
N ASP A 192 4.05 -0.06 29.15
CA ASP A 192 3.81 1.39 29.17
C ASP A 192 4.02 1.99 27.78
N CYS A 193 2.93 2.12 27.04
CA CYS A 193 2.89 2.58 25.67
C CYS A 193 2.06 3.85 25.53
N GLU A 194 2.57 4.81 24.74
CA GLU A 194 1.82 5.98 24.28
C GLU A 194 1.87 6.05 22.76
N THR A 195 0.76 6.47 22.14
CA THR A 195 0.66 6.60 20.67
C THR A 195 0.44 8.05 20.29
N VAL A 196 1.27 8.54 19.38
CA VAL A 196 1.21 9.91 18.86
C VAL A 196 1.02 9.89 17.35
N SER A 197 0.23 10.79 16.79
CA SER A 197 0.06 10.88 15.34
C SER A 197 -0.34 12.28 14.88
N LEU A 198 0.10 12.65 13.68
CA LEU A 198 -0.34 13.87 13.00
C LEU A 198 -1.82 13.78 12.57
N SER A 199 -2.30 12.59 12.24
CA SER A 199 -3.66 12.34 11.77
C SER A 199 -4.53 11.73 12.86
N ASP A 200 -5.85 11.78 12.66
CA ASP A 200 -6.81 11.05 13.48
C ASP A 200 -6.80 9.54 13.22
N VAL A 201 -7.52 8.81 14.09
CA VAL A 201 -7.63 7.35 14.14
C VAL A 201 -7.94 6.77 12.75
N GLY A 202 -7.17 5.74 12.37
CA GLY A 202 -7.30 5.03 11.10
C GLY A 202 -6.28 5.47 10.03
N GLY A 203 -5.63 6.62 10.20
CA GLY A 203 -4.56 7.08 9.31
C GLY A 203 -4.97 7.09 7.84
N THR A 204 -4.27 6.34 6.98
CA THR A 204 -4.60 6.24 5.55
C THR A 204 -6.03 5.74 5.30
N VAL A 205 -6.58 4.86 6.14
CA VAL A 205 -7.94 4.33 5.99
C VAL A 205 -8.98 5.41 6.22
N LEU A 206 -8.74 6.33 7.17
CA LEU A 206 -9.61 7.49 7.40
C LEU A 206 -9.73 8.40 6.17
N LYS A 207 -8.70 8.43 5.32
CA LYS A 207 -8.67 9.26 4.10
C LYS A 207 -9.32 8.60 2.89
N TYR A 208 -9.83 7.38 3.02
CA TYR A 208 -10.57 6.72 1.95
C TYR A 208 -11.91 7.42 1.70
N PRO A 209 -12.41 7.42 0.45
CA PRO A 209 -13.76 7.88 0.17
C PRO A 209 -14.81 7.17 1.03
N ARG A 210 -15.91 7.86 1.31
CA ARG A 210 -17.05 7.33 2.06
C ARG A 210 -17.54 6.01 1.47
N ARG A 211 -17.90 5.06 2.32
CA ARG A 211 -18.38 3.70 1.95
C ARG A 211 -17.40 2.90 1.10
N LYS A 212 -16.10 3.24 1.10
CA LYS A 212 -15.09 2.43 0.43
C LYS A 212 -14.99 1.07 1.12
N LEU A 213 -15.10 -0.01 0.34
CA LEU A 213 -14.77 -1.35 0.82
C LEU A 213 -13.26 -1.45 1.07
N THR A 214 -12.93 -2.03 2.21
CA THR A 214 -11.59 -2.22 2.74
C THR A 214 -11.38 -3.69 3.05
N LEU A 215 -10.11 -4.06 3.31
CA LEU A 215 -9.67 -5.45 3.46
C LEU A 215 -9.86 -6.27 2.17
N LEU A 216 -9.09 -7.35 2.07
CA LEU A 216 -9.22 -8.36 1.00
C LEU A 216 -9.30 -9.78 1.60
N GLN A 217 -9.12 -9.86 2.91
CA GLN A 217 -8.83 -11.04 3.70
C GLN A 217 -9.18 -10.76 5.16
N GLU A 218 -9.37 -11.84 5.91
CA GLU A 218 -9.49 -11.79 7.36
C GLU A 218 -8.26 -11.14 8.01
N VAL A 219 -8.51 -10.41 9.09
CA VAL A 219 -7.49 -9.76 9.90
C VAL A 219 -7.80 -10.01 11.36
N ALA A 220 -6.79 -10.40 12.13
CA ALA A 220 -6.89 -10.49 13.58
C ALA A 220 -6.45 -9.16 14.20
N ILE A 221 -7.39 -8.46 14.84
CA ILE A 221 -7.12 -7.20 15.53
C ILE A 221 -6.95 -7.49 17.03
N PRO A 222 -5.79 -7.16 17.65
CA PRO A 222 -5.60 -7.32 19.09
C PRO A 222 -6.68 -6.58 19.89
N LEU A 223 -7.07 -7.10 21.05
CA LEU A 223 -8.17 -6.62 21.90
C LEU A 223 -9.60 -6.64 21.31
N HIS A 224 -9.77 -7.04 20.04
CA HIS A 224 -11.08 -7.17 19.38
C HIS A 224 -11.38 -8.61 18.93
N GLY A 225 -10.43 -9.27 18.25
CA GLY A 225 -10.61 -10.59 17.66
C GLY A 225 -10.46 -10.60 16.14
N ARG A 226 -10.88 -11.70 15.52
CA ARG A 226 -10.75 -11.94 14.07
C ARG A 226 -11.95 -11.40 13.31
N LEU A 227 -11.69 -10.55 12.32
CA LEU A 227 -12.66 -10.07 11.34
C LEU A 227 -12.91 -11.16 10.29
N LYS A 228 -14.14 -11.68 10.21
CA LYS A 228 -14.48 -12.88 9.42
C LYS A 228 -14.97 -12.58 8.00
N GLU A 229 -15.49 -11.38 7.75
CA GLU A 229 -16.19 -11.08 6.50
C GLU A 229 -15.27 -10.81 5.30
N GLY A 230 -13.95 -10.71 5.51
CA GLY A 230 -12.95 -10.51 4.45
C GLY A 230 -12.96 -9.13 3.76
N GLU A 231 -14.13 -8.47 3.73
CA GLU A 231 -14.38 -7.12 3.25
C GLU A 231 -15.21 -6.34 4.28
N TYR A 232 -14.83 -5.10 4.56
CA TYR A 232 -15.53 -4.21 5.51
C TYR A 232 -15.62 -2.80 4.94
N LEU A 233 -16.69 -2.06 5.20
CA LEU A 233 -16.71 -0.64 4.88
C LEU A 233 -15.68 0.10 5.74
N LYS A 234 -15.13 1.18 5.18
CA LYS A 234 -14.23 2.10 5.87
C LYS A 234 -14.78 2.48 7.25
N GLU A 235 -16.04 2.88 7.31
CA GLU A 235 -16.69 3.37 8.52
C GLU A 235 -16.80 2.29 9.60
N ASP A 236 -17.12 1.05 9.21
CA ASP A 236 -17.21 -0.08 10.13
C ASP A 236 -15.83 -0.41 10.73
N LEU A 237 -14.79 -0.39 9.90
CA LEU A 237 -13.42 -0.65 10.34
C LEU A 237 -12.90 0.45 11.28
N LEU A 238 -13.24 1.72 11.01
CA LEU A 238 -12.94 2.83 11.92
C LEU A 238 -13.67 2.67 13.25
N ALA A 239 -14.96 2.32 13.22
CA ALA A 239 -15.78 2.10 14.41
C ALA A 239 -15.25 0.95 15.29
N ILE A 240 -14.71 -0.10 14.68
CA ILE A 240 -14.03 -1.19 15.40
C ILE A 240 -12.81 -0.65 16.16
N TRP A 241 -11.94 0.12 15.50
CA TRP A 241 -10.74 0.66 16.15
C TRP A 241 -11.06 1.68 17.23
N THR A 242 -11.96 2.64 16.99
CA THR A 242 -12.37 3.61 18.01
C THR A 242 -13.06 2.91 19.18
N GLY A 243 -13.93 1.94 18.90
CA GLY A 243 -14.58 1.14 19.94
C GLY A 243 -13.59 0.37 20.82
N VAL A 244 -12.46 -0.10 20.29
CA VAL A 244 -11.38 -0.71 21.10
C VAL A 244 -10.67 0.34 21.94
N ILE A 245 -10.32 1.49 21.36
CA ILE A 245 -9.67 2.60 22.06
C ILE A 245 -10.49 3.03 23.27
N ASP A 246 -11.78 3.27 23.07
CA ASP A 246 -12.70 3.76 24.10
C ASP A 246 -12.91 2.71 25.21
N LYS A 247 -13.21 1.46 24.85
CA LYS A 247 -13.48 0.38 25.82
C LYS A 247 -12.26 0.00 26.66
N ARG A 248 -11.05 0.22 26.14
CA ARG A 248 -9.79 -0.19 26.79
C ARG A 248 -8.99 0.98 27.35
N GLY A 249 -9.46 2.22 27.18
CA GLY A 249 -8.77 3.42 27.66
C GLY A 249 -7.39 3.62 27.01
N VAL A 250 -7.25 3.30 25.72
CA VAL A 250 -5.97 3.37 25.02
C VAL A 250 -5.54 4.82 24.84
N LYS A 251 -4.31 5.15 25.27
CA LYS A 251 -3.76 6.51 25.17
C LYS A 251 -3.30 6.81 23.74
N THR A 252 -4.07 7.63 23.03
CA THR A 252 -3.69 8.17 21.71
C THR A 252 -3.71 9.70 21.73
N ARG A 253 -2.76 10.33 21.03
CA ARG A 253 -2.65 11.79 20.90
C ARG A 253 -2.58 12.17 19.42
N ALA A 254 -3.64 12.81 18.93
CA ALA A 254 -3.69 13.37 17.58
C ALA A 254 -2.97 14.73 17.50
N GLY A 255 -2.72 15.22 16.28
CA GLY A 255 -2.03 16.50 16.03
C GLY A 255 -0.52 16.50 16.30
N ALA A 256 0.07 15.36 16.66
CA ALA A 256 1.48 15.20 17.01
C ALA A 256 2.31 14.71 15.80
N GLY A 257 2.86 15.65 15.04
CA GLY A 257 3.76 15.36 13.92
C GLY A 257 5.18 15.04 14.38
N LEU A 258 5.79 13.97 13.86
CA LEU A 258 7.17 13.60 14.17
C LEU A 258 8.17 14.57 13.53
N LEU A 259 9.13 15.05 14.33
CA LEU A 259 10.18 15.97 13.88
C LEU A 259 11.58 15.34 13.89
N SER A 260 11.93 14.59 14.93
CA SER A 260 13.15 13.79 14.99
C SER A 260 13.04 12.65 16.00
N VAL A 261 13.93 11.67 15.85
CA VAL A 261 14.22 10.63 16.86
C VAL A 261 15.73 10.57 16.98
N GLU A 262 16.23 10.74 18.19
CA GLU A 262 17.66 10.73 18.50
C GLU A 262 17.93 9.68 19.57
N ARG A 263 19.02 8.92 19.42
CA ARG A 263 19.42 7.91 20.40
C ARG A 263 20.47 8.50 21.32
N GLY A 264 20.19 8.56 22.62
CA GLY A 264 21.08 9.09 23.65
C GLY A 264 21.00 8.27 24.94
N ALA A 265 22.16 7.92 25.52
CA ALA A 265 22.25 7.18 26.78
C ALA A 265 21.39 5.88 26.84
N GLY A 266 21.26 5.17 25.72
CA GLY A 266 20.46 3.94 25.61
C GLY A 266 18.95 4.15 25.46
N LEU A 267 18.48 5.40 25.39
CA LEU A 267 17.08 5.77 25.16
C LEU A 267 16.89 6.43 23.79
N LEU A 268 15.65 6.49 23.35
CA LEU A 268 15.20 7.23 22.18
C LEU A 268 14.44 8.48 22.62
N GLU A 269 14.93 9.63 22.19
CA GLU A 269 14.34 10.94 22.42
C GLU A 269 13.61 11.36 21.14
N THR A 270 12.28 11.39 21.22
CA THR A 270 11.40 11.65 20.09
C THR A 270 10.80 13.04 20.21
N ARG A 271 11.10 13.91 19.26
CA ARG A 271 10.55 15.27 19.20
C ARG A 271 9.33 15.32 18.29
N THR A 272 8.27 15.96 18.76
CA THR A 272 7.04 16.17 18.00
C THR A 272 6.59 17.62 18.00
N THR A 273 5.62 17.97 17.16
CA THR A 273 5.01 19.31 17.13
C THR A 273 4.28 19.70 18.41
N VAL A 274 4.01 18.76 19.32
CA VAL A 274 3.23 18.98 20.55
C VAL A 274 4.02 18.66 21.82
N GLY A 275 5.31 18.34 21.71
CA GLY A 275 6.18 18.02 22.84
C GLY A 275 7.14 16.87 22.56
N ASP A 276 8.00 16.63 23.55
CA ASP A 276 9.08 15.65 23.47
C ASP A 276 8.76 14.42 24.33
N PHE A 277 9.16 13.25 23.84
CA PHE A 277 8.92 11.96 24.48
C PHE A 277 10.22 11.20 24.64
N ARG A 278 10.35 10.49 25.76
CA ARG A 278 11.48 9.58 26.01
C ARG A 278 10.94 8.16 26.09
N SER A 279 11.53 7.25 25.34
CA SER A 279 11.17 5.83 25.38
C SER A 279 12.38 4.94 25.15
N ARG A 280 12.29 3.68 25.55
CA ARG A 280 13.32 2.68 25.23
C ARG A 280 13.25 2.25 23.77
N PHE A 281 12.04 2.09 23.28
CA PHE A 281 11.74 1.67 21.92
C PHE A 281 10.81 2.67 21.23
N VAL A 282 10.92 2.76 19.91
CA VAL A 282 10.00 3.56 19.07
C VAL A 282 9.54 2.70 17.90
N ILE A 283 8.24 2.69 17.61
CA ILE A 283 7.67 2.05 16.42
C ILE A 283 7.14 3.13 15.49
N LEU A 284 7.78 3.31 14.33
CA LEU A 284 7.32 4.22 13.29
C LEU A 284 6.29 3.52 12.40
N ALA A 285 5.04 3.95 12.50
CA ALA A 285 3.86 3.40 11.82
C ALA A 285 3.04 4.49 11.10
N MET A 286 3.69 5.55 10.64
CA MET A 286 3.06 6.74 10.03
C MET A 286 2.66 6.61 8.55
N GLY A 287 2.92 5.46 7.93
CA GLY A 287 2.62 5.19 6.52
C GLY A 287 3.51 5.93 5.52
N ARG A 288 3.27 5.76 4.21
CA ARG A 288 4.08 6.39 3.14
C ARG A 288 3.43 7.59 2.46
N ARG A 289 2.14 7.82 2.66
CA ARG A 289 1.43 8.89 1.95
C ARG A 289 2.00 10.28 2.24
N GLY A 290 2.57 10.49 3.43
CA GLY A 290 3.16 11.77 3.83
C GLY A 290 2.30 12.96 3.43
N SER A 291 2.95 14.01 2.92
CA SER A 291 2.26 15.16 2.34
C SER A 291 1.87 14.87 0.88
N PRO A 292 0.67 15.27 0.43
CA PRO A 292 0.31 15.19 -0.98
C PRO A 292 1.33 15.91 -1.85
N ARG A 293 1.72 15.30 -2.97
CA ARG A 293 2.60 15.96 -3.94
C ARG A 293 1.84 17.13 -4.57
N LYS A 294 2.41 18.32 -4.41
CA LYS A 294 1.93 19.55 -5.06
C LYS A 294 2.29 19.55 -6.55
N LEU A 295 1.47 20.22 -7.35
CA LEU A 295 1.68 20.47 -8.77
C LEU A 295 2.73 21.57 -9.00
N GLY A 296 2.86 22.51 -8.07
CA GLY A 296 3.75 23.67 -8.15
C GLY A 296 3.31 24.68 -9.21
N VAL A 297 2.00 24.84 -9.42
CA VAL A 297 1.44 25.68 -10.50
C VAL A 297 0.67 26.87 -9.94
N PRO A 298 0.64 28.02 -10.65
CA PRO A 298 -0.20 29.15 -10.26
C PRO A 298 -1.66 28.75 -10.07
N GLY A 299 -2.26 29.22 -8.97
CA GLY A 299 -3.65 28.95 -8.61
C GLY A 299 -3.89 27.63 -7.86
N GLU A 300 -2.85 26.84 -7.59
CA GLU A 300 -2.95 25.59 -6.82
C GLU A 300 -3.43 25.79 -5.37
N ASP A 301 -3.13 26.92 -4.75
CA ASP A 301 -3.53 27.21 -3.36
C ASP A 301 -5.01 27.63 -3.21
N SER A 302 -5.78 27.58 -4.30
CA SER A 302 -7.21 27.87 -4.29
C SER A 302 -8.00 26.79 -3.53
N GLU A 303 -9.05 27.20 -2.80
CA GLU A 303 -9.92 26.30 -2.02
C GLU A 303 -10.63 25.22 -2.86
N ARG A 304 -10.72 25.41 -4.18
CA ARG A 304 -11.27 24.41 -5.11
C ARG A 304 -10.30 23.28 -5.47
N VAL A 305 -9.06 23.37 -5.01
CA VAL A 305 -8.02 22.36 -5.25
C VAL A 305 -7.94 21.44 -4.04
N LEU A 306 -8.35 20.20 -4.23
CA LEU A 306 -8.44 19.20 -3.18
C LEU A 306 -7.46 18.05 -3.45
N TYR A 307 -6.79 17.56 -2.41
CA TYR A 307 -5.83 16.45 -2.52
C TYR A 307 -6.40 15.10 -2.06
N GLU A 308 -7.68 15.12 -1.69
CA GLU A 308 -8.43 13.96 -1.22
C GLU A 308 -9.91 14.12 -1.59
N LEU A 309 -10.58 12.98 -1.75
CA LEU A 309 -12.01 12.91 -2.01
C LEU A 309 -12.68 12.20 -0.84
N ALA A 310 -13.21 12.97 0.10
CA ALA A 310 -13.87 12.44 1.30
C ALA A 310 -15.26 11.86 0.97
N ASP A 311 -16.11 12.65 0.32
CA ASP A 311 -17.44 12.23 -0.14
C ASP A 311 -17.69 12.78 -1.55
N ALA A 312 -17.93 11.89 -2.51
CA ALA A 312 -18.24 12.28 -3.87
C ALA A 312 -19.65 12.87 -3.99
N ALA A 313 -20.58 12.50 -3.10
CA ALA A 313 -21.95 13.01 -3.12
C ALA A 313 -22.03 14.51 -2.82
N ALA A 314 -20.97 15.10 -2.25
CA ALA A 314 -20.84 16.54 -2.08
C ALA A 314 -20.61 17.29 -3.41
N PHE A 315 -20.28 16.57 -4.48
CA PHE A 315 -19.97 17.13 -5.81
C PHE A 315 -20.99 16.59 -6.82
N THR A 316 -22.11 17.29 -6.98
CA THR A 316 -23.15 17.00 -7.99
C THR A 316 -23.34 18.20 -8.91
N GLY A 317 -23.60 17.96 -10.19
CA GLY A 317 -23.74 19.02 -11.20
C GLY A 317 -22.47 19.84 -11.44
N GLN A 318 -21.29 19.31 -11.09
CA GLN A 318 -20.02 20.04 -11.13
C GLN A 318 -19.18 19.67 -12.36
N ARG A 319 -18.36 20.60 -12.85
CA ARG A 319 -17.25 20.32 -13.77
C ARG A 319 -16.02 20.00 -12.94
N VAL A 320 -15.50 18.78 -13.06
CA VAL A 320 -14.42 18.30 -12.18
C VAL A 320 -13.22 17.86 -13.00
N LEU A 321 -12.05 18.41 -12.69
CA LEU A 321 -10.78 17.93 -13.21
C LEU A 321 -10.08 17.05 -12.17
N VAL A 322 -9.78 15.82 -12.52
CA VAL A 322 -8.95 14.92 -11.70
C VAL A 322 -7.55 14.84 -12.34
N VAL A 323 -6.51 15.01 -11.54
CA VAL A 323 -5.11 15.01 -11.98
C VAL A 323 -4.38 13.81 -11.38
N GLY A 324 -3.92 12.89 -12.23
CA GLY A 324 -3.16 11.71 -11.80
C GLY A 324 -3.42 10.48 -12.65
N GLY A 325 -2.59 9.45 -12.49
CA GLY A 325 -2.73 8.19 -13.25
C GLY A 325 -2.49 6.92 -12.46
N GLY A 326 -2.60 6.98 -11.13
CA GLY A 326 -2.65 5.81 -10.28
C GLY A 326 -4.09 5.41 -9.94
N ASP A 327 -4.27 4.27 -9.26
CA ASP A 327 -5.59 3.76 -8.89
C ASP A 327 -6.42 4.77 -8.11
N SER A 328 -5.83 5.55 -7.19
CA SER A 328 -6.57 6.57 -6.43
C SER A 328 -7.17 7.67 -7.33
N ALA A 329 -6.45 8.09 -8.37
CA ALA A 329 -6.95 9.09 -9.32
C ALA A 329 -8.11 8.52 -10.15
N VAL A 330 -7.95 7.28 -10.64
CA VAL A 330 -8.96 6.60 -11.45
C VAL A 330 -10.21 6.27 -10.65
N GLU A 331 -10.06 5.77 -9.42
CA GLU A 331 -11.19 5.52 -8.52
C GLU A 331 -11.95 6.81 -8.22
N ALA A 332 -11.26 7.91 -7.91
CA ALA A 332 -11.89 9.20 -7.67
C ALA A 332 -12.64 9.69 -8.91
N ALA A 333 -12.02 9.66 -10.09
CA ALA A 333 -12.65 10.06 -11.34
C ALA A 333 -13.90 9.23 -11.66
N LEU A 334 -13.85 7.92 -11.46
CA LEU A 334 -15.00 7.02 -11.68
C LEU A 334 -16.15 7.30 -10.73
N VAL A 335 -15.87 7.52 -9.44
CA VAL A 335 -16.91 7.80 -8.44
C VAL A 335 -17.52 9.19 -8.63
N LEU A 336 -16.70 10.19 -8.98
CA LEU A 336 -17.16 11.54 -9.33
C LEU A 336 -17.99 11.55 -10.62
N ALA A 337 -17.61 10.75 -11.62
CA ALA A 337 -18.35 10.61 -12.89
C ALA A 337 -19.67 9.86 -12.73
N ALA A 338 -19.83 9.08 -11.66
CA ALA A 338 -21.09 8.42 -11.32
C ALA A 338 -22.08 9.36 -10.60
N GLN A 339 -21.65 10.57 -10.18
CA GLN A 339 -22.55 11.52 -9.54
C GLN A 339 -23.45 12.21 -10.56
N PRO A 340 -24.73 12.46 -10.23
CA PRO A 340 -25.66 13.12 -11.14
C PRO A 340 -25.14 14.47 -11.64
N GLY A 341 -25.20 14.67 -12.96
CA GLY A 341 -24.89 15.94 -13.62
C GLY A 341 -23.41 16.33 -13.68
N ASN A 342 -22.49 15.50 -13.19
CA ASN A 342 -21.07 15.83 -13.22
C ASN A 342 -20.46 15.69 -14.61
N GLN A 343 -19.57 16.61 -14.95
CA GLN A 343 -18.71 16.53 -16.14
C GLN A 343 -17.27 16.34 -15.68
N VAL A 344 -16.72 15.13 -15.87
CA VAL A 344 -15.41 14.78 -15.32
C VAL A 344 -14.35 14.66 -16.42
N ALA A 345 -13.21 15.30 -16.22
CA ALA A 345 -12.00 15.10 -17.01
C ALA A 345 -10.88 14.50 -16.15
N LEU A 346 -10.14 13.53 -16.68
CA LEU A 346 -8.98 12.92 -16.03
C LEU A 346 -7.71 13.27 -16.82
N SER A 347 -6.85 14.08 -16.22
CA SER A 347 -5.54 14.47 -16.76
C SER A 347 -4.45 13.56 -16.27
N TYR A 348 -3.65 13.04 -17.21
CA TYR A 348 -2.47 12.25 -16.91
C TYR A 348 -1.31 12.57 -17.86
N ARG A 349 -0.14 12.83 -17.28
CA ARG A 349 1.07 13.24 -18.02
C ARG A 349 1.65 12.23 -18.99
N LYS A 350 1.27 10.95 -18.90
CA LYS A 350 1.78 9.90 -19.80
C LYS A 350 0.76 9.58 -20.90
N PRO A 351 1.22 9.03 -22.04
CA PRO A 351 0.33 8.60 -23.11
C PRO A 351 -0.52 7.39 -22.75
N GLU A 352 -0.15 6.63 -21.71
CA GLU A 352 -0.88 5.44 -21.30
C GLU A 352 -0.71 5.16 -19.80
N PHE A 353 -1.69 4.47 -19.22
CA PHE A 353 -1.66 4.02 -17.84
C PHE A 353 -0.77 2.79 -17.68
N VAL A 354 0.26 2.91 -16.86
CA VAL A 354 1.27 1.86 -16.65
C VAL A 354 1.11 1.10 -15.32
N ARG A 355 0.31 1.61 -14.39
CA ARG A 355 0.27 1.14 -12.99
C ARG A 355 -1.13 0.83 -12.46
N LEU A 356 -2.14 0.78 -13.31
CA LEU A 356 -3.51 0.51 -12.86
C LEU A 356 -3.72 -0.99 -12.62
N LYS A 357 -4.52 -1.30 -11.60
CA LYS A 357 -5.11 -2.63 -11.48
C LYS A 357 -6.06 -2.88 -12.65
N SER A 358 -6.12 -4.13 -13.13
CA SER A 358 -6.94 -4.48 -14.31
C SER A 358 -8.41 -4.07 -14.15
N ARG A 359 -8.99 -4.29 -12.98
CA ARG A 359 -10.37 -3.87 -12.69
C ARG A 359 -10.59 -2.37 -12.87
N ASN A 360 -9.63 -1.54 -12.43
CA ASN A 360 -9.73 -0.10 -12.57
C ASN A 360 -9.47 0.34 -14.02
N GLU A 361 -8.54 -0.33 -14.71
CA GLU A 361 -8.28 -0.09 -16.13
C GLU A 361 -9.51 -0.41 -17.01
N GLU A 362 -10.17 -1.54 -16.78
CA GLU A 362 -11.39 -1.95 -17.48
C GLU A 362 -12.54 -0.96 -17.24
N ARG A 363 -12.80 -0.60 -15.97
CA ARG A 363 -13.83 0.37 -15.60
C ARG A 363 -13.57 1.75 -16.19
N LEU A 364 -12.32 2.19 -16.23
CA LEU A 364 -11.92 3.46 -16.82
C LEU A 364 -12.18 3.48 -18.32
N ARG A 365 -11.78 2.41 -19.03
CA ARG A 365 -12.01 2.27 -20.48
C ARG A 365 -13.50 2.28 -20.81
N ALA A 366 -14.31 1.53 -20.06
CA ALA A 366 -15.77 1.52 -20.23
C ALA A 366 -16.36 2.92 -20.00
N ALA A 367 -15.98 3.60 -18.91
CA ALA A 367 -16.46 4.94 -18.62
C ALA A 367 -16.08 5.98 -19.67
N ALA A 368 -14.87 5.89 -20.23
CA ALA A 368 -14.45 6.76 -21.32
C ALA A 368 -15.21 6.46 -22.63
N ALA A 369 -15.42 5.18 -22.96
CA ALA A 369 -16.15 4.76 -24.15
C ALA A 369 -17.64 5.16 -24.10
N GLU A 370 -18.24 5.13 -22.92
CA GLU A 370 -19.61 5.59 -22.66
C GLU A 370 -19.74 7.11 -22.57
N GLY A 371 -18.64 7.87 -22.70
CA GLY A 371 -18.64 9.33 -22.60
C GLY A 371 -18.87 9.88 -21.19
N ARG A 372 -18.85 9.04 -20.14
CA ARG A 372 -19.04 9.45 -18.74
C ARG A 372 -17.88 10.27 -18.19
N LEU A 373 -16.68 10.12 -18.76
CA LEU A 373 -15.54 10.95 -18.43
C LEU A 373 -14.64 11.18 -19.64
N LYS A 374 -13.95 12.31 -19.67
CA LYS A 374 -12.98 12.69 -20.69
C LYS A 374 -11.56 12.36 -20.26
N LEU A 375 -10.84 11.59 -21.07
CA LEU A 375 -9.42 11.31 -20.83
C LEU A 375 -8.55 12.37 -21.51
N LEU A 376 -7.67 13.00 -20.74
CA LEU A 376 -6.66 13.95 -21.21
C LEU A 376 -5.27 13.33 -20.98
N LEU A 377 -4.85 12.44 -21.89
CA LEU A 377 -3.55 11.79 -21.81
C LEU A 377 -2.44 12.71 -22.34
N SER A 378 -1.19 12.38 -21.99
CA SER A 378 -0.02 13.21 -22.27
C SER A 378 -0.22 14.68 -21.91
N SER A 379 -0.96 14.95 -20.82
CA SER A 379 -1.31 16.30 -20.39
C SER A 379 -0.78 16.64 -19.00
N GLU A 380 -0.30 17.88 -18.86
CA GLU A 380 0.18 18.44 -17.59
C GLU A 380 -0.54 19.76 -17.31
N VAL A 381 -1.03 19.93 -16.08
CA VAL A 381 -1.60 21.21 -15.63
C VAL A 381 -0.47 22.24 -15.51
N ARG A 382 -0.70 23.45 -16.03
CA ARG A 382 0.23 24.58 -15.98
C ARG A 382 -0.26 25.73 -15.11
N ALA A 383 -1.58 25.92 -15.02
CA ALA A 383 -2.20 26.90 -14.14
C ALA A 383 -3.64 26.49 -13.84
N ILE A 384 -4.15 26.93 -12.70
CA ILE A 384 -5.51 26.68 -12.23
C ILE A 384 -6.19 28.06 -12.16
N GLU A 385 -7.08 28.36 -13.12
CA GLU A 385 -7.80 29.64 -13.33
C GLU A 385 -9.22 29.58 -12.77
N LYS A 386 -9.88 30.68 -12.39
CA LYS A 386 -11.15 30.69 -11.61
C LYS A 386 -12.17 29.59 -11.95
N ASP A 387 -12.42 29.32 -13.24
CA ASP A 387 -13.40 28.36 -13.76
C ASP A 387 -12.81 27.33 -14.74
N SER A 388 -11.47 27.26 -14.83
CA SER A 388 -10.75 26.35 -15.72
C SER A 388 -9.38 25.95 -15.19
N ALA A 389 -8.76 24.98 -15.84
CA ALA A 389 -7.34 24.70 -15.74
C ALA A 389 -6.71 24.82 -17.12
N LEU A 390 -5.54 25.44 -17.19
CA LEU A 390 -4.69 25.43 -18.37
C LEU A 390 -3.81 24.19 -18.34
N LEU A 391 -3.88 23.37 -19.38
CA LEU A 391 -3.05 22.18 -19.55
C LEU A 391 -2.20 22.31 -20.80
N THR A 392 -1.00 21.75 -20.76
CA THR A 392 -0.22 21.47 -21.97
C THR A 392 -0.40 20.00 -22.31
N SER A 393 -0.75 19.70 -23.55
CA SER A 393 -0.82 18.33 -24.08
C SER A 393 0.27 18.13 -25.12
N SER A 394 1.06 17.07 -24.94
CA SER A 394 2.15 16.68 -25.85
C SER A 394 1.76 15.40 -26.58
N GLU A 395 1.04 15.54 -27.68
CA GLU A 395 0.68 14.43 -28.56
C GLU A 395 1.58 14.46 -29.81
N SER A 396 2.22 13.33 -30.13
CA SER A 396 2.99 13.16 -31.37
C SER A 396 4.08 14.23 -31.60
N GLY A 397 4.72 14.70 -30.52
CA GLY A 397 5.80 15.70 -30.58
C GLY A 397 5.34 17.15 -30.79
N ARG A 398 4.03 17.42 -30.86
CA ARG A 398 3.47 18.77 -30.88
C ARG A 398 2.85 19.12 -29.53
N SER A 399 3.23 20.27 -29.01
CA SER A 399 2.64 20.85 -27.80
C SER A 399 1.40 21.65 -28.19
N ARG A 400 0.28 21.40 -27.51
CA ARG A 400 -0.95 22.20 -27.61
C ARG A 400 -1.41 22.63 -26.22
N GLU A 401 -1.95 23.84 -26.13
CA GLU A 401 -2.62 24.28 -24.93
C GLU A 401 -4.08 23.84 -24.94
N ILE A 402 -4.57 23.38 -23.80
CA ILE A 402 -5.95 22.97 -23.58
C ILE A 402 -6.45 23.74 -22.36
N ARG A 403 -7.46 24.59 -22.55
CA ARG A 403 -8.21 25.16 -21.44
C ARG A 403 -9.37 24.23 -21.11
N GLN A 404 -9.25 23.50 -20.00
CA GLN A 404 -10.27 22.56 -19.53
C GLN A 404 -11.13 23.24 -18.46
N SER A 405 -12.42 23.42 -18.73
CA SER A 405 -13.36 23.93 -17.73
C SER A 405 -13.42 23.01 -16.51
N ALA A 406 -13.34 23.59 -15.32
CA ALA A 406 -13.33 22.89 -14.05
C ALA A 406 -13.72 23.84 -12.90
N ASP A 407 -14.79 23.49 -12.18
CA ASP A 407 -15.19 24.12 -10.93
C ASP A 407 -14.30 23.61 -9.77
N TRP A 408 -13.97 22.31 -9.81
CA TRP A 408 -13.14 21.65 -8.81
C TRP A 408 -11.96 20.91 -9.44
N VAL A 409 -10.81 20.92 -8.77
CA VAL A 409 -9.60 20.21 -9.20
C VAL A 409 -9.15 19.25 -8.10
N PHE A 410 -9.19 17.94 -8.38
CA PHE A 410 -8.68 16.92 -7.47
C PHE A 410 -7.29 16.46 -7.89
N VAL A 411 -6.30 16.62 -7.01
CA VAL A 411 -4.90 16.29 -7.28
C VAL A 411 -4.52 14.97 -6.60
N PHE A 412 -4.36 13.92 -7.41
CA PHE A 412 -3.88 12.60 -7.00
C PHE A 412 -2.52 12.29 -7.65
N ALA A 413 -1.55 13.19 -7.48
CA ALA A 413 -0.19 13.08 -8.02
C ALA A 413 0.75 12.15 -7.20
N GLY A 414 0.20 11.47 -6.19
CA GLY A 414 0.94 10.68 -5.19
C GLY A 414 1.28 11.50 -3.95
N GLY A 415 1.95 10.87 -3.00
CA GLY A 415 2.47 11.50 -1.79
C GLY A 415 3.99 11.58 -1.81
N GLU A 416 4.54 12.50 -1.01
CA GLU A 416 5.96 12.56 -0.68
C GLU A 416 6.20 11.73 0.57
N PRO A 417 6.87 10.56 0.45
CA PRO A 417 7.19 9.75 1.61
C PRO A 417 8.14 10.48 2.55
N PRO A 418 8.11 10.21 3.86
CA PRO A 418 8.94 10.90 4.85
C PRO A 418 10.41 10.44 4.83
N PHE A 419 10.99 10.13 3.67
CA PHE A 419 12.36 9.63 3.55
C PHE A 419 13.42 10.61 4.04
N PRO A 420 13.36 11.93 3.75
CA PRO A 420 14.33 12.87 4.29
C PRO A 420 14.34 12.87 5.83
N LEU A 421 13.16 12.78 6.45
CA LEU A 421 13.01 12.66 7.90
C LEU A 421 13.65 11.37 8.42
N LEU A 422 13.34 10.23 7.79
CA LEU A 422 13.92 8.94 8.18
C LEU A 422 15.45 8.91 8.02
N GLN A 423 15.98 9.47 6.93
CA GLN A 423 17.41 9.59 6.71
C GLN A 423 18.08 10.45 7.79
N LYS A 424 17.44 11.58 8.17
CA LYS A 424 17.92 12.44 9.26
C LYS A 424 17.93 11.73 10.61
N ILE A 425 16.98 10.82 10.86
CA ILE A 425 16.95 9.95 12.05
C ILE A 425 18.09 8.91 12.04
N GLY A 426 18.69 8.62 10.88
CA GLY A 426 19.73 7.62 10.72
C GLY A 426 19.24 6.28 10.14
N VAL A 427 18.00 6.25 9.64
CA VAL A 427 17.47 5.08 8.92
C VAL A 427 18.15 4.96 7.57
N ARG A 428 18.79 3.82 7.33
CA ARG A 428 19.43 3.47 6.06
C ARG A 428 18.39 2.95 5.08
N PHE A 429 18.66 3.17 3.80
CA PHE A 429 17.83 2.71 2.67
C PHE A 429 18.69 1.89 1.70
N GLY A 430 18.08 0.95 0.98
CA GLY A 430 18.78 0.15 -0.03
C GLY A 430 19.77 -0.88 0.56
N LYS A 431 20.92 -1.13 -0.09
CA LYS A 431 21.84 -2.22 0.27
C LYS A 431 22.94 -1.79 1.25
N ALA A 432 22.60 -1.10 2.33
CA ALA A 432 23.55 -0.90 3.42
C ALA A 432 23.35 -2.01 4.46
N PRO A 433 24.37 -2.84 4.77
CA PRO A 433 24.23 -3.86 5.81
C PRO A 433 23.80 -3.19 7.13
N VAL A 434 22.78 -3.77 7.77
CA VAL A 434 22.55 -3.52 9.19
C VAL A 434 23.76 -4.14 9.90
N PRO A 435 24.53 -3.39 10.71
CA PRO A 435 25.53 -4.01 11.56
C PRO A 435 24.79 -5.01 12.45
N GLU A 436 25.22 -6.27 12.45
CA GLU A 436 24.74 -7.22 13.46
C GLU A 436 24.89 -6.56 14.83
N ALA A 437 23.81 -6.57 15.61
CA ALA A 437 23.89 -6.17 17.00
C ALA A 437 24.99 -7.02 17.63
N ALA A 438 26.05 -6.36 18.11
CA ALA A 438 27.15 -7.05 18.78
C ALA A 438 26.58 -7.90 19.93
N PRO A 439 27.11 -9.12 20.13
CA PRO A 439 26.58 -10.12 21.05
C PRO A 439 26.49 -9.64 22.51
#